data_AF-A0A7C4LVG0-F1
#
_entry.id   AF-A0A7C4LVG0-F1
#
_cell.length_a   1.000
_cell.length_b   1.000
_cell.length_c   1.000
_cell.angle_alpha   90.00
_cell.angle_beta   90.00
_cell.angle_gamma   90.00
#
_symmetry.space_group_name_H-M   'P 1'
#
loop_
_entity.id
_entity.type
_entity.pdbx_description
1 polymer ?
#
loop_
_entity_poly.entity_id
_entity_poly.type
_entity_poly.pdbx_seq_one_letter_code
_entity_poly.pdbx_strand_id
1 'polypeptide(L)'
;MKHPKKIALYAGIVVLILAVVFFVRFSSSEDAWVCENGQWTTHGNPSAPKPTEGCGNTNSNQGATSPDTQTVTGNIVRKDGKIVLIYEKPGAPALSMDVYLGAETQCFTPKGEKCTLNEFADGARAELSGRVEKNLMTVTKFQLL
;
A
#
# COMPACT_ATOMS: atom_id res chain seq x y z
N MET A 1 10.33 -4.03 60.59
CA MET A 1 11.28 -4.87 59.83
C MET A 1 11.14 -4.53 58.35
N LYS A 2 12.11 -3.80 57.79
CA LYS A 2 12.15 -3.45 56.36
C LYS A 2 12.26 -4.76 55.57
N HIS A 3 11.35 -5.05 54.63
CA HIS A 3 11.39 -6.25 53.79
C HIS A 3 12.41 -6.06 52.65
N PRO A 4 13.70 -6.36 52.86
CA PRO A 4 14.76 -5.90 51.96
C PRO A 4 14.67 -6.63 50.61
N LYS A 5 14.10 -7.84 50.60
CA LYS A 5 13.90 -8.69 49.42
C LYS A 5 12.89 -8.11 48.43
N LYS A 6 11.80 -7.50 48.92
CA LYS A 6 10.77 -6.87 48.07
C LYS A 6 11.28 -5.55 47.51
N ILE A 7 11.98 -4.76 48.33
CA ILE A 7 12.58 -3.49 47.91
C ILE A 7 13.65 -3.72 46.83
N ALA A 8 14.51 -4.74 47.00
CA ALA A 8 15.50 -5.12 46.00
C ALA A 8 14.86 -5.58 44.68
N LEU A 9 13.75 -6.33 44.74
CA LEU A 9 13.00 -6.77 43.56
C LEU A 9 12.45 -5.58 42.77
N TYR A 10 11.77 -4.64 43.44
CA TYR A 10 11.22 -3.45 42.76
C TYR A 10 12.32 -2.55 42.20
N ALA A 11 13.43 -2.37 42.93
CA ALA A 11 14.58 -1.62 42.43
C ALA A 11 15.17 -2.27 41.17
N GLY A 12 15.30 -3.60 41.14
CA GLY A 12 15.78 -4.33 39.97
C GLY A 12 14.87 -4.16 38.75
N ILE A 13 13.54 -4.20 38.94
CA ILE A 13 12.56 -3.99 37.85
C ILE A 13 12.67 -2.57 37.28
N VAL A 14 12.79 -1.56 38.14
CA VAL A 14 12.96 -0.17 37.69
C VAL A 14 14.24 0.01 36.88
N VAL A 15 15.35 -0.56 37.34
CA VAL A 15 16.63 -0.53 36.59
C VAL A 15 16.50 -1.23 35.24
N LEU A 16 15.82 -2.37 35.17
CA LEU A 16 15.61 -3.10 33.92
C LEU A 16 14.76 -2.29 32.93
N ILE A 17 13.66 -1.68 33.38
CA ILE A 17 12.80 -0.84 32.53
C ILE A 17 13.59 0.36 31.99
N LEU A 18 14.38 1.02 32.84
CA LEU A 18 15.23 2.12 32.41
C LEU A 18 16.26 1.65 31.37
N ALA A 19 16.90 0.51 31.58
CA ALA A 19 17.86 -0.05 30.62
C ALA A 19 17.22 -0.32 29.24
N VAL A 20 16.00 -0.86 29.20
CA VAL A 20 15.26 -1.08 27.94
C VAL A 20 14.92 0.25 27.24
N VAL A 21 14.45 1.25 27.99
CA VAL A 21 14.13 2.58 27.43
C VAL A 21 15.37 3.24 26.85
N PHE A 22 16.50 3.18 27.57
CA PHE A 22 17.78 3.69 27.07
C PHE A 22 18.24 2.94 25.82
N PHE A 23 18.13 1.61 25.79
CA PHE A 23 18.57 0.82 24.63
C PHE A 23 17.76 1.14 23.38
N VAL A 24 16.43 1.25 23.49
CA VAL A 24 15.54 1.61 22.36
C VAL A 24 15.78 3.05 21.89
N ARG A 25 16.11 3.97 22.80
CA ARG A 25 16.34 5.37 22.45
C ARG A 25 17.69 5.59 21.75
N PHE A 26 18.71 4.84 22.13
CA PHE A 26 20.08 4.95 21.60
C PHE A 26 20.39 3.96 20.47
N SER A 27 19.46 3.06 20.10
CA SER A 27 19.62 2.16 18.94
C SER A 27 19.20 2.78 17.60
N SER A 28 18.79 4.04 17.58
CA SER A 28 18.48 4.75 16.33
C SER A 28 19.78 5.32 15.75
N SER A 29 20.08 5.04 14.49
CA SER A 29 21.26 5.59 13.81
C SER A 29 21.19 7.12 13.81
N GLU A 30 22.02 7.77 14.62
CA GLU A 30 21.96 9.22 14.82
C GLU A 30 22.51 10.00 13.60
N ASP A 31 23.41 9.38 12.83
CA ASP A 31 24.09 9.97 11.68
C ASP A 31 23.80 9.19 10.39
N ALA A 32 22.73 9.55 9.67
CA ALA A 32 22.30 8.84 8.47
C ALA A 32 21.67 9.76 7.42
N TRP A 33 21.76 9.35 6.15
CA TRP A 33 20.92 9.90 5.10
C TRP A 33 19.53 9.28 5.22
N VAL A 34 18.52 10.12 5.41
CA VAL A 34 17.13 9.70 5.55
C VAL A 34 16.36 10.14 4.32
N CYS A 35 15.51 9.27 3.78
CA CYS A 35 14.67 9.62 2.65
C CYS A 35 13.38 10.30 3.14
N GLU A 36 13.25 11.59 2.89
CA GLU A 36 12.04 12.35 3.19
C GLU A 36 11.53 12.99 1.90
N ASN A 37 10.26 12.75 1.55
CA ASN A 37 9.63 13.29 0.33
C ASN A 37 10.41 12.98 -0.97
N GLY A 38 11.03 11.81 -1.06
CA GLY A 38 11.84 11.41 -2.22
C GLY A 38 13.18 12.13 -2.34
N GLN A 39 13.59 12.84 -1.28
CA GLN A 39 14.88 13.50 -1.20
C GLN A 39 15.68 12.97 -0.01
N TRP A 40 16.97 12.75 -0.25
CA TRP A 40 17.89 12.47 0.83
C TRP A 40 18.10 13.73 1.65
N THR A 41 17.54 13.73 2.85
CA THR A 41 17.76 14.73 3.90
C THR A 41 18.83 14.19 4.84
N THR A 42 19.74 15.08 5.26
CA THR A 42 20.78 14.73 6.22
C THR A 42 20.19 14.71 7.64
N HIS A 43 20.43 13.62 8.37
CA HIS A 43 20.12 13.53 9.78
C HIS A 43 21.43 13.28 10.55
N GLY A 44 21.78 14.18 11.48
CA GLY A 44 23.10 14.19 12.12
C GLY A 44 24.23 14.62 11.17
N ASN A 45 25.39 13.99 11.30
CA ASN A 45 26.57 14.19 10.44
C ASN A 45 27.05 12.86 9.83
N PRO A 46 26.31 12.30 8.84
CA PRO A 46 26.67 11.05 8.21
C PRO A 46 28.06 11.13 7.60
N SER A 47 28.94 10.22 7.99
CA SER A 47 30.30 10.10 7.44
C SER A 47 30.30 9.50 6.03
N ALA A 48 29.22 8.81 5.65
CA ALA A 48 29.02 8.28 4.31
C ALA A 48 28.62 9.39 3.33
N PRO A 49 29.15 9.37 2.08
CA PRO A 49 28.74 10.33 1.07
C PRO A 49 27.24 10.21 0.78
N LYS A 50 26.61 11.34 0.41
CA LYS A 50 25.20 11.36 -0.01
C LYS A 50 24.98 10.31 -1.10
N PRO A 51 23.99 9.42 -0.97
CA PRO A 51 23.71 8.47 -2.02
C PRO A 51 23.38 9.22 -3.32
N THR A 52 24.01 8.80 -4.41
CA THR A 52 23.83 9.38 -5.75
C THR A 52 22.55 8.87 -6.42
N GLU A 53 22.03 7.74 -5.94
CA GLU A 53 20.75 7.18 -6.37
C GLU A 53 19.59 7.92 -5.69
N GLY A 54 18.54 8.23 -6.46
CA GLY A 54 17.31 8.81 -5.92
C GLY A 54 16.66 7.91 -4.88
N CYS A 55 16.19 8.50 -3.79
CA CYS A 55 15.52 7.77 -2.70
C CYS A 55 14.01 7.78 -2.90
N GLY A 56 13.30 6.77 -2.39
CA GLY A 56 11.84 6.68 -2.47
C GLY A 56 11.32 5.61 -3.43
N ASN A 57 12.19 4.80 -4.03
CA ASN A 57 11.78 3.66 -4.84
C ASN A 57 11.32 2.48 -3.97
N THR A 58 10.06 2.50 -3.55
CA THR A 58 9.32 1.25 -3.38
C THR A 58 8.64 0.95 -4.71
N ASN A 59 9.14 -0.08 -5.40
CA ASN A 59 8.53 -0.76 -6.55
C ASN A 59 7.24 -0.13 -7.08
N SER A 60 7.36 0.84 -7.98
CA SER A 60 6.25 1.27 -8.83
C SER A 60 6.84 1.84 -10.10
N ASN A 61 6.66 1.11 -11.20
CA ASN A 61 6.66 1.71 -12.53
C ASN A 61 5.64 2.86 -12.52
N GLN A 62 6.11 4.10 -12.38
CA GLN A 62 5.28 5.29 -12.48
C GLN A 62 5.76 6.15 -13.65
N GLY A 63 5.10 5.94 -14.78
CA GLY A 63 4.64 7.09 -15.56
C GLY A 63 3.62 7.84 -14.68
N ALA A 64 3.79 9.16 -14.58
CA ALA A 64 3.07 10.04 -13.67
C ALA A 64 1.57 9.72 -13.51
N THR A 65 1.12 9.28 -12.32
CA THR A 65 -0.29 9.39 -11.87
C THR A 65 -0.37 9.22 -10.35
N SER A 66 -1.11 10.12 -9.70
CA SER A 66 -1.75 10.08 -8.36
C SER A 66 -1.42 8.88 -7.43
N PRO A 67 -1.11 9.11 -6.13
CA PRO A 67 -0.47 8.14 -5.23
C PRO A 67 -1.30 6.92 -4.81
N ASP A 68 -2.40 6.57 -5.48
CA ASP A 68 -3.23 5.41 -5.09
C ASP A 68 -4.11 4.84 -6.21
N THR A 69 -3.80 5.13 -7.47
CA THR A 69 -4.58 4.55 -8.59
C THR A 69 -3.88 3.28 -9.08
N GLN A 70 -4.50 2.13 -8.84
CA GLN A 70 -4.04 0.83 -9.34
C GLN A 70 -4.83 0.48 -10.61
N THR A 71 -4.16 -0.20 -11.54
CA THR A 71 -4.78 -0.78 -12.73
C THR A 71 -4.73 -2.30 -12.64
N VAL A 72 -5.87 -2.96 -12.80
CA VAL A 72 -6.00 -4.42 -12.73
C VAL A 72 -6.82 -4.91 -13.91
N THR A 73 -6.31 -5.93 -14.59
CA THR A 73 -6.98 -6.57 -15.73
C THR A 73 -7.52 -7.94 -15.32
N GLY A 74 -8.75 -8.24 -15.72
CA GLY A 74 -9.39 -9.50 -15.38
C GLY A 74 -10.73 -9.68 -16.06
N ASN A 75 -11.45 -10.72 -15.65
CA ASN A 75 -12.82 -10.98 -16.09
C ASN A 75 -13.80 -10.42 -15.06
N ILE A 76 -14.83 -9.73 -15.53
CA ILE A 76 -15.87 -9.16 -14.69
C ILE A 76 -17.11 -10.06 -14.70
N VAL A 77 -17.70 -10.29 -13.53
CA VAL A 77 -18.91 -11.10 -13.38
C VAL A 77 -19.87 -10.44 -12.41
N ARG A 78 -21.18 -10.61 -12.65
CA ARG A 78 -22.19 -10.28 -11.64
C ARG A 78 -22.40 -11.49 -10.73
N LYS A 79 -22.22 -11.28 -9.42
CA LYS A 79 -22.48 -12.31 -8.40
C LYS A 79 -23.24 -11.68 -7.24
N ASP A 80 -24.41 -12.24 -6.92
CA ASP A 80 -25.26 -11.78 -5.81
C ASP A 80 -25.57 -10.26 -5.86
N GLY A 81 -25.79 -9.72 -7.07
CA GLY A 81 -26.07 -8.30 -7.29
C GLY A 81 -24.83 -7.38 -7.20
N LYS A 82 -23.64 -7.93 -7.02
CA LYS A 82 -22.37 -7.20 -7.01
C LYS A 82 -21.56 -7.47 -8.27
N ILE A 83 -20.71 -6.52 -8.63
CA ILE A 83 -19.72 -6.70 -9.69
C ILE A 83 -18.42 -7.18 -9.05
N VAL A 84 -17.86 -8.26 -9.58
CA VAL A 84 -16.64 -8.88 -9.07
C VAL A 84 -15.63 -8.97 -10.21
N LEU A 85 -14.40 -8.53 -9.95
CA LEU A 85 -13.26 -8.72 -10.83
C LEU A 85 -12.53 -10.00 -10.42
N ILE A 86 -12.41 -10.94 -11.35
CA ILE A 86 -11.58 -12.14 -11.23
C ILE A 86 -10.28 -11.88 -12.00
N TYR A 87 -9.15 -11.90 -11.30
CA TYR A 87 -7.85 -11.55 -11.86
C TYR A 87 -6.76 -12.49 -11.36
N GLU A 88 -5.65 -12.53 -12.10
CA GLU A 88 -4.55 -13.46 -11.83
C GLU A 88 -3.28 -12.69 -11.50
N LYS A 89 -2.47 -13.25 -10.58
CA LYS A 89 -1.10 -12.81 -10.32
C LYS A 89 -0.14 -13.96 -10.64
N PRO A 90 1.02 -13.71 -11.27
CA PRO A 90 1.99 -14.76 -11.55
C PRO A 90 2.35 -15.56 -10.29
N GLY A 91 2.24 -16.88 -10.37
CA GLY A 91 2.55 -17.78 -9.25
C GLY A 91 1.51 -17.84 -8.12
N ALA A 92 0.33 -17.22 -8.29
CA ALA A 92 -0.76 -17.28 -7.33
C ALA A 92 -2.03 -17.87 -7.98
N PRO A 93 -2.94 -18.47 -7.19
CA PRO A 93 -4.26 -18.83 -7.68
C PRO A 93 -5.05 -17.58 -8.10
N ALA A 94 -6.11 -17.78 -8.89
CA ALA A 94 -7.02 -16.71 -9.26
C ALA A 94 -7.59 -16.01 -8.02
N LEU A 95 -7.59 -14.68 -8.05
CA LEU A 95 -8.09 -13.82 -6.99
C LEU A 95 -9.38 -13.15 -7.43
N SER A 96 -10.18 -12.72 -6.45
CA SER A 96 -11.44 -12.02 -6.69
C SER A 96 -11.54 -10.77 -5.83
N MET A 97 -11.99 -9.67 -6.41
CA MET A 97 -12.16 -8.37 -5.75
C MET A 97 -13.54 -7.79 -6.05
N ASP A 98 -14.19 -7.21 -5.04
CA ASP A 98 -15.45 -6.48 -5.23
C ASP A 98 -15.16 -5.18 -5.99
N VAL A 99 -16.06 -4.82 -6.89
CA VAL A 99 -15.93 -3.62 -7.75
C VAL A 99 -17.08 -2.68 -7.46
N TYR A 100 -16.74 -1.44 -7.11
CA TYR A 100 -17.68 -0.34 -6.99
C TYR A 100 -17.53 0.61 -8.18
N LEU A 101 -18.61 0.75 -8.94
CA LEU A 101 -18.73 1.70 -10.05
C LEU A 101 -19.55 2.90 -9.54
N GLY A 102 -18.88 4.05 -9.39
CA GLY A 102 -19.51 5.29 -8.97
C GLY A 102 -20.08 6.08 -10.17
N ALA A 103 -20.77 7.18 -9.88
CA ALA A 103 -21.31 8.07 -10.92
C ALA A 103 -20.22 8.69 -11.81
N GLU A 104 -19.01 8.86 -11.27
CA GLU A 104 -17.85 9.42 -11.97
C GLU A 104 -17.04 8.36 -12.74
N THR A 105 -17.42 7.08 -12.69
CA THR A 105 -16.69 6.01 -13.37
C THR A 105 -16.81 6.16 -14.88
N GLN A 106 -15.69 6.34 -15.57
CA GLN A 106 -15.64 6.45 -17.01
C GLN A 106 -15.56 5.05 -17.65
N CYS A 107 -16.54 4.68 -18.46
CA CYS A 107 -16.60 3.40 -19.16
C CYS A 107 -16.20 3.58 -20.64
N PHE A 108 -15.33 2.72 -21.14
CA PHE A 108 -14.90 2.69 -22.54
C PHE A 108 -15.00 1.28 -23.16
N THR A 109 -15.47 1.20 -24.40
CA THR A 109 -15.46 -0.03 -25.23
C THR A 109 -14.05 -0.33 -25.75
N PRO A 110 -13.77 -1.51 -26.33
CA PRO A 110 -12.47 -1.80 -26.94
C PRO A 110 -12.08 -0.82 -28.05
N LYS A 111 -13.06 -0.12 -28.65
CA LYS A 111 -12.84 0.94 -29.66
C LYS A 111 -12.58 2.33 -29.05
N GLY A 112 -12.62 2.46 -27.72
CA GLY A 112 -12.48 3.73 -27.01
C GLY A 112 -13.75 4.57 -26.95
N GLU A 113 -14.90 4.03 -27.35
CA GLU A 113 -16.20 4.72 -27.29
C GLU A 113 -16.76 4.64 -25.87
N LYS A 114 -17.56 5.62 -25.43
CA LYS A 114 -18.20 5.57 -24.11
C LYS A 114 -19.21 4.41 -24.04
N CYS A 115 -19.18 3.64 -22.95
CA CYS A 115 -20.17 2.58 -22.69
C CYS A 115 -21.07 2.88 -21.48
N THR A 116 -22.18 2.15 -21.38
CA THR A 116 -23.00 2.14 -20.17
C THR A 116 -22.48 1.06 -19.23
N LEU A 117 -22.33 1.39 -17.93
CA LEU A 117 -21.81 0.47 -16.91
C LEU A 117 -22.68 -0.80 -16.71
N ASN A 118 -23.85 -0.88 -17.33
CA ASN A 118 -24.75 -2.04 -17.25
C ASN A 118 -24.66 -2.98 -18.46
N GLU A 119 -23.91 -2.64 -19.51
CA GLU A 119 -23.97 -3.33 -20.82
C GLU A 119 -22.90 -4.42 -20.99
N PHE A 120 -22.07 -4.69 -19.99
CA PHE A 120 -21.09 -5.77 -20.09
C PHE A 120 -21.74 -7.15 -19.87
N ALA A 121 -21.29 -8.13 -20.66
CA ALA A 121 -21.63 -9.53 -20.47
C ALA A 121 -20.86 -10.11 -19.27
N ASP A 122 -21.45 -11.05 -18.56
CA ASP A 122 -20.73 -11.79 -17.53
C ASP A 122 -19.57 -12.57 -18.16
N GLY A 123 -18.39 -12.49 -17.55
CA GLY A 123 -17.15 -13.05 -18.08
C GLY A 123 -16.44 -12.15 -19.09
N ALA A 124 -16.98 -10.96 -19.41
CA ALA A 124 -16.27 -9.98 -20.24
C ALA A 124 -14.90 -9.66 -19.62
N ARG A 125 -13.90 -9.43 -20.47
CA ARG A 125 -12.58 -9.02 -20.01
C ARG A 125 -12.53 -7.50 -19.94
N ALA A 126 -11.97 -6.98 -18.85
CA ALA A 126 -11.83 -5.55 -18.65
C ALA A 126 -10.52 -5.20 -17.94
N GLU A 127 -10.03 -4.01 -18.23
CA GLU A 127 -9.00 -3.32 -17.46
C GLU A 127 -9.68 -2.23 -16.61
N LEU A 128 -9.51 -2.32 -15.30
CA LEU A 128 -10.09 -1.38 -14.35
C LEU A 128 -8.97 -0.55 -13.73
N SER A 129 -9.13 0.76 -13.66
CA SER A 129 -8.25 1.66 -12.92
C SER A 129 -9.03 2.37 -11.82
N GLY A 130 -8.44 2.49 -10.65
CA GLY A 130 -9.12 3.05 -9.49
C GLY A 130 -8.36 2.89 -8.18
N ARG A 131 -9.00 3.29 -7.09
CA ARG A 131 -8.46 3.14 -5.73
C ARG A 131 -8.82 1.76 -5.19
N VAL A 132 -7.86 1.07 -4.59
CA VAL A 132 -8.09 -0.25 -3.98
C VAL A 132 -7.96 -0.14 -2.47
N GLU A 133 -9.03 -0.47 -1.76
CA GLU A 133 -9.05 -0.53 -0.30
C GLU A 133 -9.44 -1.94 0.15
N LYS A 134 -8.49 -2.68 0.73
CA LYS A 134 -8.62 -4.09 1.12
C LYS A 134 -9.00 -4.99 -0.07
N ASN A 135 -10.28 -5.31 -0.23
CA ASN A 135 -10.81 -6.19 -1.28
C ASN A 135 -11.90 -5.50 -2.12
N LEU A 136 -11.94 -4.17 -2.09
CA LEU A 136 -12.88 -3.35 -2.85
C LEU A 136 -12.10 -2.38 -3.74
N MET A 137 -12.46 -2.35 -5.02
CA MET A 137 -11.94 -1.37 -5.98
C MET A 137 -13.01 -0.33 -6.29
N THR A 138 -12.70 0.94 -5.99
CA THR A 138 -13.48 2.09 -6.44
C THR A 138 -12.94 2.54 -7.79
N VAL A 139 -13.67 2.21 -8.85
CA VAL A 139 -13.21 2.37 -10.22
C VAL A 139 -13.40 3.80 -10.70
N THR A 140 -12.34 4.40 -11.24
CA THR A 140 -12.39 5.69 -11.94
C THR A 140 -12.44 5.51 -13.45
N LYS A 141 -11.79 4.46 -13.97
CA LYS A 141 -11.83 4.09 -15.39
C LYS A 141 -12.08 2.60 -15.57
N PHE A 142 -13.00 2.27 -16.45
CA PHE A 142 -13.41 0.93 -16.81
C PHE A 142 -13.24 0.75 -18.32
N GLN A 143 -12.35 -0.13 -18.76
CA GLN A 143 -12.02 -0.36 -20.17
C GLN A 143 -12.35 -1.81 -20.54
N LEU A 144 -13.35 -2.02 -21.39
CA LEU A 144 -13.63 -3.33 -21.98
C LEU A 144 -12.53 -3.70 -22.97
N LEU A 145 -12.15 -4.98 -23.00
CA LEU A 145 -11.13 -5.56 -23.87
C LEU A 145 -11.73 -6.53 -24.89
#